data_AF-A0A938CY29-F1
#
_entry.id   AF-A0A938CY29-F1
#
_cell.length_a   1.000
_cell.length_b   1.000
_cell.length_c   1.000
_cell.angle_alpha   90.00
_cell.angle_beta   90.00
_cell.angle_gamma   90.00
#
_symmetry.space_group_name_H-M   'P 1'
#
loop_
_entity.id
_entity.type
_entity.pdbx_description
1 polymer ?
#
loop_
_entity_poly.entity_id
_entity_poly.type
_entity_poly.pdbx_seq_one_letter_code
_entity_poly.pdbx_strand_id
1 'polypeptide(L)'
;AAHRAEIEAALGAWTGARTKAELARLLGGQVPFGPVNTVADIFADPHTAARGMLAAVDHPGSRKKAVVAGTPVRMTATPGGVRRPAPILGEHSAEVLREGGFTAAEIATLEAAGAIRQWRAGAVTIGETRDED
;
A
#
# COMPACT_ATOMS: atom_id res chain seq x y z
N ALA A 1 24.20 10.74 -33.42
CA ALA A 1 24.10 9.27 -33.42
C ALA A 1 25.47 8.58 -33.50
N ALA A 2 26.44 9.13 -34.24
CA ALA A 2 27.73 8.48 -34.52
C ALA A 2 28.55 8.03 -33.28
N HIS A 3 28.45 8.71 -32.14
CA HIS A 3 29.26 8.39 -30.93
C HIS A 3 28.45 7.80 -29.77
N ARG A 4 27.19 7.40 -30.00
CA ARG A 4 26.32 6.92 -28.90
C ARG A 4 26.93 5.72 -28.17
N ALA A 5 27.33 4.70 -28.91
CA ALA A 5 27.84 3.45 -28.33
C ALA A 5 29.13 3.66 -27.53
N GLU A 6 30.01 4.56 -27.99
CA GLU A 6 31.24 4.92 -27.29
C GLU A 6 30.93 5.61 -25.95
N ILE A 7 29.98 6.54 -25.94
CA ILE A 7 29.54 7.24 -24.72
C ILE A 7 28.87 6.28 -23.75
N GLU A 8 27.98 5.40 -24.22
CA GLU A 8 27.30 4.40 -23.39
C GLU A 8 28.30 3.43 -22.75
N ALA A 9 29.32 2.98 -23.50
CA ALA A 9 30.36 2.11 -22.99
C ALA A 9 31.20 2.81 -21.90
N ALA A 10 31.62 4.05 -22.14
CA ALA A 10 32.40 4.83 -21.18
C ALA A 10 31.60 5.13 -19.89
N LEU A 11 30.33 5.53 -20.03
CA LEU A 11 29.43 5.77 -18.90
C LEU A 11 29.14 4.48 -18.12
N GLY A 12 28.88 3.37 -18.82
CA GLY A 12 28.65 2.06 -18.20
C GLY A 12 29.85 1.58 -17.40
N ALA A 13 31.06 1.69 -17.96
CA ALA A 13 32.29 1.34 -17.25
C ALA A 13 32.53 2.22 -16.01
N TRP A 14 32.30 3.53 -16.13
CA TRP A 14 32.49 4.46 -15.00
C TRP A 14 31.43 4.28 -13.91
N THR A 15 30.16 4.10 -14.27
CA THR A 15 29.07 3.91 -13.29
C THR A 15 29.11 2.53 -12.66
N GLY A 16 29.41 1.47 -13.43
CA GLY A 16 29.44 0.09 -12.96
C GLY A 16 30.52 -0.21 -11.92
N ALA A 17 31.58 0.61 -11.86
CA ALA A 17 32.62 0.51 -10.84
C ALA A 17 32.26 1.16 -9.50
N ARG A 18 31.03 1.68 -9.34
CA ARG A 18 30.59 2.46 -8.16
C ARG A 18 29.23 1.97 -7.66
N THR A 19 29.01 2.13 -6.36
CA THR A 19 27.72 1.84 -5.73
C THR A 19 26.69 2.95 -6.02
N LYS A 20 25.39 2.62 -5.86
CA LYS A 20 24.30 3.60 -5.98
C LYS A 20 24.51 4.82 -5.08
N ALA A 21 25.01 4.61 -3.87
CA ALA A 21 25.26 5.67 -2.88
C ALA A 21 26.42 6.59 -3.30
N GLU A 22 27.51 6.03 -3.84
CA GLU A 22 28.63 6.83 -4.34
C GLU A 22 28.23 7.67 -5.55
N LEU A 23 27.46 7.09 -6.48
CA LEU A 23 26.92 7.81 -7.62
C LEU A 23 25.97 8.93 -7.18
N ALA A 24 25.07 8.67 -6.23
CA ALA A 24 24.19 9.70 -5.68
C ALA A 24 24.96 10.88 -5.07
N ARG A 25 26.07 10.60 -4.36
CA ARG A 25 26.92 11.63 -3.77
C ARG A 25 27.69 12.44 -4.83
N LEU A 26 28.17 11.79 -5.88
CA LEU A 26 28.96 12.43 -6.93
C LEU A 26 28.10 13.24 -7.89
N LEU A 27 26.95 12.71 -8.29
CA LEU A 27 26.07 13.28 -9.32
C LEU A 27 24.95 14.14 -8.74
N GLY A 28 24.64 13.98 -7.45
CA GLY A 28 23.56 14.68 -6.77
C GLY A 28 23.68 16.18 -6.89
N GLY A 29 22.61 16.82 -7.39
CA GLY A 29 22.55 18.27 -7.60
C GLY A 29 23.33 18.78 -8.82
N GLN A 30 24.11 17.93 -9.49
CA GLN A 30 24.82 18.29 -10.72
C GLN A 30 24.06 17.86 -11.97
N VAL A 31 23.45 16.66 -11.92
CA VAL A 31 22.63 16.12 -13.01
C VAL A 31 21.38 15.45 -12.44
N PRO A 32 20.26 15.41 -13.18
CA PRO A 32 19.09 14.63 -12.80
C PRO A 32 19.46 13.15 -12.68
N PHE A 33 19.47 12.64 -11.46
CA PHE A 33 19.88 11.29 -11.12
C PHE A 33 18.96 10.74 -10.04
N GLY A 34 18.58 9.47 -10.18
CA GLY A 34 17.85 8.73 -9.16
C GLY A 34 18.25 7.25 -9.21
N PRO A 35 18.55 6.62 -8.07
CA PRO A 35 18.84 5.19 -8.03
C PRO A 35 17.58 4.39 -8.39
N VAL A 36 17.77 3.24 -9.03
CA VAL A 36 16.71 2.23 -9.14
C VAL A 36 16.54 1.61 -7.75
N ASN A 37 15.40 1.88 -7.13
CA ASN A 37 15.08 1.46 -5.77
C ASN A 37 14.36 0.11 -5.76
N THR A 38 14.75 -0.75 -4.84
CA THR A 38 13.99 -1.94 -4.46
C THR A 38 12.83 -1.57 -3.54
N VAL A 39 11.94 -2.51 -3.25
CA VAL A 39 10.88 -2.30 -2.25
C VAL A 39 11.49 -1.97 -0.88
N ALA A 40 12.54 -2.68 -0.46
CA ALA A 40 13.21 -2.40 0.81
C ALA A 40 13.80 -0.97 0.85
N ASP A 41 14.38 -0.51 -0.26
CA ASP A 41 14.91 0.86 -0.38
C ASP A 41 13.79 1.90 -0.18
N ILE A 42 12.61 1.68 -0.76
CA ILE A 42 11.45 2.58 -0.63
C ILE A 42 10.98 2.68 0.82
N PHE A 43 10.92 1.55 1.55
CA PHE A 43 10.53 1.53 2.96
C PHE A 43 11.54 2.23 3.87
N ALA A 44 12.82 2.23 3.50
CA ALA A 44 13.88 2.90 4.24
C ALA A 44 14.09 4.37 3.81
N ASP A 45 13.48 4.83 2.73
CA ASP A 45 13.71 6.16 2.14
C ASP A 45 13.16 7.28 3.06
N PRO A 46 14.02 8.20 3.55
CA PRO A 46 13.59 9.36 4.33
C PRO A 46 12.55 10.22 3.63
N HIS A 47 12.57 10.32 2.31
CA HIS A 47 11.60 11.09 1.54
C HIS A 47 10.21 10.45 1.59
N THR A 48 10.12 9.13 1.43
CA THR A 48 8.89 8.34 1.55
C THR A 48 8.29 8.49 2.95
N ALA A 49 9.12 8.43 3.98
CA ALA A 49 8.71 8.61 5.37
C ALA A 49 8.22 10.04 5.66
N ALA A 50 9.03 11.06 5.32
CA ALA A 50 8.70 12.47 5.55
C ALA A 50 7.41 12.89 4.82
N ARG A 51 7.14 12.27 3.67
CA ARG A 51 5.92 12.52 2.92
C ARG A 51 4.74 11.67 3.34
N GLY A 52 4.87 10.72 4.28
CA GLY A 52 3.77 9.82 4.68
C GLY A 52 3.23 8.98 3.52
N MET A 53 4.12 8.52 2.65
CA MET A 53 3.78 7.76 1.43
C MET A 53 3.47 6.29 1.72
N LEU A 54 3.80 5.81 2.91
CA LEU A 54 3.47 4.47 3.41
C LEU A 54 2.65 4.62 4.69
N ALA A 55 1.43 4.11 4.68
CA ALA A 55 0.52 4.17 5.81
C ALA A 55 0.43 2.80 6.49
N ALA A 56 0.71 2.76 7.79
CA ALA A 56 0.54 1.56 8.60
C ALA A 56 -0.89 1.51 9.15
N VAL A 57 -1.62 0.43 8.87
CA VAL A 57 -3.04 0.27 9.18
C VAL A 57 -3.25 -0.98 10.01
N ASP A 58 -3.96 -0.84 11.13
CA ASP A 58 -4.47 -1.99 11.87
C ASP A 58 -5.67 -2.57 11.12
N HIS A 59 -5.51 -3.78 10.58
CA HIS A 59 -6.58 -4.47 9.86
C HIS A 59 -7.13 -5.60 10.72
N PRO A 60 -8.46 -5.68 10.95
CA PRO A 60 -9.08 -6.79 11.67
C PRO A 60 -8.61 -8.14 11.13
N GLY A 61 -8.24 -9.05 12.03
CA GLY A 61 -7.70 -10.37 11.69
C GLY A 61 -6.22 -10.40 11.34
N SER A 62 -5.53 -9.27 11.14
CA SER A 62 -4.07 -9.29 10.91
C SER A 62 -3.29 -9.24 12.22
N ARG A 63 -2.24 -10.05 12.34
CA ARG A 63 -1.32 -10.02 13.51
C ARG A 63 -0.35 -8.83 13.49
N LYS A 64 -0.09 -8.26 12.32
CA LYS A 64 0.81 -7.11 12.12
C LYS A 64 0.06 -6.00 11.39
N LYS A 65 0.51 -4.75 11.57
CA LYS A 65 0.00 -3.64 10.76
C LYS A 65 0.29 -3.91 9.30
N ALA A 66 -0.73 -3.76 8.46
CA ALA A 66 -0.56 -3.77 7.02
C ALA A 66 0.02 -2.42 6.60
N VAL A 67 1.07 -2.41 5.78
CA VAL A 67 1.60 -1.18 5.20
C VAL A 67 1.05 -1.06 3.79
N VAL A 68 0.30 0.02 3.54
CA VAL A 68 -0.30 0.32 2.25
C VAL A 68 0.24 1.64 1.71
N ALA A 69 0.13 1.83 0.39
CA ALA A 69 0.44 3.11 -0.22
C ALA A 69 -0.48 4.21 0.34
N GLY A 70 0.12 5.30 0.83
CA GLY A 70 -0.59 6.49 1.24
C GLY A 70 -1.09 7.30 0.04
N THR A 71 -1.87 8.35 0.29
CA THR A 71 -2.31 9.27 -0.77
C THR A 71 -1.12 10.04 -1.33
N PRO A 72 -0.82 9.95 -2.64
CA PRO A 72 0.37 10.58 -3.22
C PRO A 72 0.22 12.12 -3.34
N VAL A 73 -1.02 12.60 -3.44
CA VAL A 73 -1.34 14.03 -3.57
C VAL A 73 -1.55 14.65 -2.19
N ARG A 74 -0.95 15.82 -1.97
CA ARG A 74 -1.09 16.59 -0.72
C ARG A 74 -1.93 17.84 -0.98
N MET A 75 -3.02 17.95 -0.23
CA MET A 75 -3.97 19.05 -0.30
C MET A 75 -4.04 19.75 1.05
N THR A 76 -4.05 21.07 1.05
CA THR A 76 -4.08 21.88 2.28
C THR A 76 -5.49 22.00 2.87
N ALA A 77 -6.51 22.18 2.02
CA ALA A 77 -7.90 22.35 2.48
C ALA A 77 -8.61 21.02 2.76
N THR A 78 -8.34 19.98 1.97
CA THR A 78 -8.95 18.65 2.12
C THR A 78 -7.87 17.55 2.15
N PRO A 79 -7.09 17.44 3.23
CA PRO A 79 -6.05 16.43 3.33
C PRO A 79 -6.62 15.02 3.12
N GLY A 80 -6.12 14.32 2.11
CA GLY A 80 -6.43 12.91 1.87
C GLY A 80 -5.64 11.99 2.82
N GLY A 81 -6.01 10.71 2.84
CA GLY A 81 -5.29 9.70 3.60
C GLY A 81 -6.13 8.45 3.84
N VAL A 82 -5.49 7.41 4.37
CA VAL A 82 -6.18 6.21 4.81
C VAL A 82 -6.92 6.53 6.11
N ARG A 83 -8.26 6.46 6.09
CA ARG A 83 -9.13 6.84 7.22
C ARG A 83 -9.58 5.66 8.07
N ARG A 84 -9.70 4.49 7.45
CA ARG A 84 -10.13 3.23 8.09
C ARG A 84 -9.53 2.06 7.31
N PRO A 85 -9.34 0.88 7.94
CA PRO A 85 -8.94 -0.33 7.22
C PRO A 85 -9.94 -0.70 6.12
N ALA A 86 -9.50 -1.59 5.22
CA ALA A 86 -10.42 -2.21 4.30
C ALA A 86 -11.48 -2.99 5.09
N PRO A 87 -12.75 -2.96 4.66
CA PRO A 87 -13.80 -3.68 5.35
C PRO A 87 -13.59 -5.19 5.22
N ILE A 88 -13.90 -5.93 6.27
CA ILE A 88 -14.01 -7.39 6.21
C ILE A 88 -15.34 -7.81 5.58
N LEU A 89 -15.39 -9.06 5.13
CA LEU A 89 -16.57 -9.60 4.45
C LEU A 89 -17.80 -9.54 5.36
N GLY A 90 -18.83 -8.80 4.93
CA GLY A 90 -20.08 -8.65 5.68
C GLY A 90 -20.03 -7.64 6.83
N GLU A 91 -18.97 -6.81 6.96
CA GLU A 91 -18.84 -5.85 8.06
C GLU A 91 -19.98 -4.84 8.13
N HIS A 92 -20.42 -4.37 6.97
CA HIS A 92 -21.40 -3.29 6.86
C HIS A 92 -22.75 -3.78 6.30
N SER A 93 -22.98 -5.09 6.18
CA SER A 93 -24.17 -5.63 5.51
C SER A 93 -25.47 -5.21 6.22
N ALA A 94 -25.55 -5.31 7.55
CA ALA A 94 -26.73 -4.87 8.31
C ALA A 94 -26.90 -3.34 8.31
N GLU A 95 -25.79 -2.61 8.26
CA GLU A 95 -25.79 -1.15 8.21
C GLU A 95 -26.40 -0.64 6.90
N VAL A 96 -25.88 -1.10 5.77
CA VAL A 96 -26.35 -0.70 4.43
C VAL A 96 -27.80 -1.12 4.19
N LEU A 97 -28.21 -2.31 4.64
CA LEU A 97 -29.61 -2.74 4.49
C LEU A 97 -30.58 -1.88 5.30
N ARG A 98 -30.19 -1.45 6.49
CA ARG A 98 -31.01 -0.55 7.33
C ARG A 98 -31.13 0.83 6.70
N GLU A 99 -30.05 1.35 6.12
CA GLU A 99 -30.10 2.59 5.31
C GLU A 99 -31.03 2.45 4.10
N GLY A 100 -31.09 1.24 3.52
CA GLY A 100 -32.03 0.87 2.48
C GLY A 100 -33.48 0.64 2.93
N GLY A 101 -33.79 0.81 4.22
CA GLY A 101 -35.16 0.70 4.77
C GLY A 101 -35.58 -0.70 5.23
N PHE A 102 -34.68 -1.68 5.25
CA PHE A 102 -35.00 -3.01 5.77
C PHE A 102 -35.10 -3.00 7.30
N THR A 103 -36.10 -3.71 7.81
CA THR A 103 -36.29 -3.94 9.24
C THR A 103 -35.28 -4.96 9.78
N ALA A 104 -35.07 -4.97 11.09
CA ALA A 104 -34.22 -5.95 11.74
C ALA A 104 -34.68 -7.41 11.50
N ALA A 105 -35.99 -7.64 11.39
CA ALA A 105 -36.57 -8.95 11.14
C ALA A 105 -36.29 -9.45 9.72
N GLU A 106 -36.37 -8.57 8.71
CA GLU A 106 -36.04 -8.89 7.32
C GLU A 106 -34.54 -9.17 7.17
N ILE A 107 -33.68 -8.36 7.81
CA ILE A 107 -32.22 -8.58 7.79
C ILE A 107 -31.88 -9.94 8.42
N ALA A 108 -32.48 -10.28 9.56
CA ALA A 108 -32.28 -11.59 10.20
C ALA A 108 -32.73 -12.75 9.30
N THR A 109 -33.82 -12.57 8.55
CA THR A 109 -34.32 -13.57 7.59
C THR A 109 -33.31 -13.77 6.46
N LEU A 110 -32.74 -12.68 5.92
CA LEU A 110 -31.72 -12.75 4.87
C LEU A 110 -30.42 -13.41 5.35
N GLU A 111 -30.01 -13.14 6.59
CA GLU A 111 -28.84 -13.78 7.21
C GLU A 111 -29.09 -15.29 7.40
N ALA A 112 -30.27 -15.67 7.93
CA ALA A 112 -30.64 -17.07 8.12
C ALA A 112 -30.76 -17.85 6.80
N ALA A 113 -31.20 -17.19 5.72
CA ALA A 113 -31.23 -17.77 4.38
C ALA A 113 -29.85 -17.87 3.71
N GLY A 114 -28.79 -17.32 4.33
CA GLY A 114 -27.44 -17.26 3.75
C GLY A 114 -27.31 -16.27 2.58
N ALA A 115 -28.32 -15.43 2.34
CA ALA A 115 -28.32 -14.42 1.28
C ALA A 115 -27.35 -13.27 1.59
N ILE A 116 -27.10 -13.01 2.87
CA ILE A 116 -26.10 -12.05 3.34
C ILE A 116 -25.22 -12.67 4.41
N ARG A 117 -24.02 -12.13 4.59
CA ARG A 117 -23.15 -12.41 5.74
C ARG A 117 -23.07 -11.19 6.62
N GLN A 118 -23.05 -11.40 7.93
CA GLN A 118 -22.74 -10.37 8.90
C GLN A 118 -21.44 -10.73 9.59
N TRP A 119 -20.48 -9.80 9.57
CA TRP A 119 -19.26 -10.00 10.33
C TRP A 119 -19.54 -10.02 11.83
N ARG A 120 -18.84 -10.88 12.57
CA ARG A 120 -18.82 -10.90 14.03
C ARG A 120 -17.38 -10.92 14.52
N ALA A 121 -17.08 -10.09 15.52
CA ALA A 121 -15.73 -10.00 16.08
C ALA A 121 -15.25 -11.38 16.57
N GLY A 122 -14.04 -11.78 16.13
CA GLY A 122 -13.44 -13.08 16.46
C GLY A 122 -13.64 -14.19 15.42
N ALA A 123 -14.36 -13.95 14.31
CA ALA A 123 -14.73 -15.01 13.38
C ALA A 123 -13.62 -15.47 12.40
N VAL A 124 -12.61 -14.65 12.08
CA VAL A 124 -11.54 -15.01 11.12
C VAL A 124 -10.25 -14.21 11.37
N THR A 125 -9.10 -14.89 11.32
CA THR A 125 -7.76 -14.28 11.30
C THR A 125 -7.26 -14.23 9.84
N ILE A 126 -6.92 -13.06 9.32
CA ILE A 126 -6.33 -12.90 7.99
C ILE A 126 -4.85 -13.29 8.11
N GLY A 127 -4.49 -14.45 7.55
CA GLY A 127 -3.11 -14.95 7.57
C GLY A 127 -2.93 -16.39 8.05
N GLU A 128 -4.00 -17.15 8.30
CA GLU A 128 -3.91 -18.61 8.14
C GLU A 128 -3.84 -18.89 6.64
N THR A 129 -2.61 -18.90 6.12
CA THR A 129 -2.30 -19.65 4.91
C THR A 129 -2.80 -21.06 5.16
N ARG A 130 -3.85 -21.49 4.45
CA ARG A 130 -3.91 -22.88 4.05
C ARG A 130 -2.63 -23.09 3.25
N ASP A 131 -1.67 -23.78 3.84
CA ASP A 131 -0.66 -24.48 3.08
C ASP A 131 -1.44 -25.37 2.10
N GLU A 132 -1.55 -24.91 0.85
CA GLU A 132 -1.98 -25.76 -0.23
C GLU A 132 -0.72 -26.49 -0.70
N ASP A 133 -0.66 -27.76 -0.29
CA ASP A 133 0.25 -28.80 -0.80
C ASP A 133 0.20 -28.92 -2.34
#